data_AF-A0A345NL41-F1
#
_entry.id   AF-A0A345NL41-F1
#
_cell.length_a   1.000
_cell.length_b   1.000
_cell.length_c   1.000
_cell.angle_alpha   90.00
_cell.angle_beta   90.00
_cell.angle_gamma   90.00
#
_symmetry.space_group_name_H-M   'P 1'
#
loop_
_entity.id
_entity.type
_entity.pdbx_description
1 polymer ?
#
loop_
_entity_poly.entity_id
_entity_poly.type
_entity_poly.pdbx_seq_one_letter_code
_entity_poly.pdbx_strand_id
1 'polypeptide(L)'
;MWDEDLAHYLGWLVGDGNFSHRRAVTIYGSQDDIGEIMPQHRMLLTRWTRFESKPSLQINGTVQLRLNRRDFVDYLSGLGVVQKKSAEKLVPEAVLTAPEEALVAFLRGLFDADGCVVNDPGTARVSRHLVSDLPV
;
A
#
# COMPACT_ATOMS: atom_id res chain seq x y z
N MET A 1 3.46 -10.10 -13.78
CA MET A 1 2.12 -10.71 -13.66
C MET A 1 1.43 -10.00 -12.52
N TRP A 2 0.20 -9.55 -12.71
CA TRP A 2 -0.59 -8.90 -11.68
C TRP A 2 -1.16 -9.96 -10.75
N ASP A 3 -1.04 -9.75 -9.44
CA ASP A 3 -1.77 -10.46 -8.40
C ASP A 3 -2.34 -9.46 -7.40
N GLU A 4 -3.33 -9.89 -6.61
CA GLU A 4 -4.03 -9.03 -5.66
C GLU A 4 -3.10 -8.44 -4.60
N ASP A 5 -2.11 -9.21 -4.12
CA ASP A 5 -1.17 -8.75 -3.10
C ASP A 5 -0.28 -7.60 -3.62
N LEU A 6 0.26 -7.73 -4.84
CA LEU A 6 1.02 -6.69 -5.52
C LEU A 6 0.17 -5.43 -5.70
N ALA A 7 -1.05 -5.59 -6.21
CA ALA A 7 -1.94 -4.48 -6.48
C ALA A 7 -2.31 -3.73 -5.20
N HIS A 8 -2.71 -4.45 -4.16
CA HIS A 8 -3.00 -3.89 -2.84
C HIS A 8 -1.78 -3.16 -2.25
N TYR A 9 -0.59 -3.78 -2.31
CA TYR A 9 0.65 -3.15 -1.87
C TYR A 9 0.96 -1.86 -2.61
N LEU A 10 0.73 -1.81 -3.93
CA LEU A 10 0.90 -0.59 -4.73
C LEU A 10 -0.09 0.50 -4.31
N GLY A 11 -1.35 0.13 -4.08
CA GLY A 11 -2.37 1.05 -3.56
C GLY A 11 -1.90 1.69 -2.25
N TRP A 12 -1.44 0.85 -1.32
CA TRP A 12 -0.93 1.30 -0.02
C TRP A 12 0.33 2.16 -0.15
N LEU A 13 1.29 1.79 -1.00
CA LEU A 13 2.51 2.56 -1.24
C LEU A 13 2.21 3.95 -1.82
N VAL A 14 1.18 4.04 -2.66
CA VAL A 14 0.69 5.31 -3.20
C VAL A 14 0.00 6.11 -2.10
N GLY A 15 -0.90 5.52 -1.32
CA GLY A 15 -1.59 6.18 -0.20
C GLY A 15 -0.62 6.62 0.90
N ASP A 16 -0.19 5.66 1.72
CA ASP A 16 0.65 5.90 2.91
C ASP A 16 2.06 5.32 2.75
N GLY A 17 2.79 5.87 1.79
CA GLY A 17 4.16 5.45 1.49
C GLY A 17 5.07 6.54 0.96
N ASN A 18 6.35 6.20 0.87
CA ASN A 18 7.40 7.03 0.28
C ASN A 18 8.19 6.21 -0.75
N PHE A 19 8.31 6.75 -1.96
CA PHE A 19 9.07 6.11 -3.03
C PHE A 19 10.23 6.99 -3.49
N SER A 20 11.35 6.35 -3.78
CA SER A 20 12.55 6.95 -4.36
C SER A 20 13.29 5.92 -5.20
N HIS A 21 14.20 6.37 -6.06
CA HIS A 21 15.10 5.53 -6.84
C HIS A 21 15.99 4.57 -6.01
N ARG A 22 16.00 4.69 -4.67
CA ARG A 22 16.79 3.84 -3.77
C ARG A 22 15.95 2.89 -2.92
N ARG A 23 14.68 3.22 -2.69
CA ARG A 23 13.81 2.48 -1.77
C ARG A 23 12.34 2.81 -1.95
N ALA A 24 11.50 1.83 -1.65
CA ALA A 24 10.09 1.99 -1.34
C ALA A 24 9.86 1.80 0.17
N VAL A 25 9.00 2.62 0.77
CA VAL A 25 8.65 2.56 2.18
C VAL A 25 7.13 2.61 2.30
N THR A 26 6.52 1.65 2.98
CA THR A 26 5.11 1.70 3.40
C THR A 26 5.04 2.02 4.88
N ILE A 27 4.07 2.84 5.25
CA ILE A 27 3.84 3.35 6.61
C ILE A 27 2.50 2.76 7.09
N TYR A 28 2.43 2.36 8.36
CA TYR A 28 1.26 1.78 9.00
C TYR A 28 0.99 2.55 10.28
N GLY A 29 -0.16 3.21 10.35
CA GLY A 29 -0.45 4.20 11.39
C GLY A 29 -1.34 3.70 12.52
N SER A 30 -2.29 2.83 12.21
CA SER A 30 -3.27 2.30 13.17
C SER A 30 -2.86 0.91 13.69
N GLN A 31 -3.47 0.49 14.81
CA GLN A 31 -3.27 -0.88 15.31
C GLN A 31 -3.87 -1.93 14.36
N ASP A 32 -4.96 -1.60 13.67
CA ASP A 32 -5.56 -2.46 12.64
C ASP A 32 -4.59 -2.62 11.45
N ASP A 33 -3.97 -1.52 11.00
CA ASP A 33 -2.99 -1.56 9.91
C ASP A 33 -1.81 -2.47 10.27
N ILE A 34 -1.32 -2.35 11.51
CA ILE A 34 -0.19 -3.14 12.02
C ILE A 34 -0.58 -4.61 12.21
N GLY A 35 -1.80 -4.89 12.65
CA GLY A 35 -2.30 -6.23 12.97
C GLY A 35 -2.77 -7.01 11.74
N GLU A 36 -3.35 -6.34 10.75
CA GLU A 36 -4.06 -6.99 9.64
C GLU A 36 -3.35 -6.79 8.29
N ILE A 37 -2.89 -5.57 7.99
CA ILE A 37 -2.38 -5.22 6.65
C ILE A 37 -0.85 -5.38 6.55
N MET A 38 -0.11 -4.86 7.53
CA MET A 38 1.35 -4.95 7.57
C MET A 38 1.87 -6.38 7.43
N PRO A 39 1.29 -7.41 8.08
CA PRO A 39 1.76 -8.79 7.94
C PRO A 39 1.66 -9.30 6.49
N GLN A 40 0.62 -8.92 5.75
CA GLN A 40 0.41 -9.30 4.36
C GLN A 40 1.48 -8.67 3.46
N HIS A 41 1.69 -7.36 3.59
CA HIS A 41 2.74 -6.64 2.84
C HIS A 41 4.13 -7.17 3.18
N ARG A 42 4.37 -7.51 4.46
CA ARG A 42 5.64 -8.12 4.90
C ARG A 42 5.86 -9.48 4.27
N MET A 43 4.82 -10.31 4.17
CA MET A 43 4.88 -11.61 3.50
C MET A 43 5.21 -11.43 2.01
N LEU A 44 4.53 -10.51 1.32
CA LEU A 44 4.81 -10.17 -0.07
C LEU A 44 6.28 -9.77 -0.30
N LEU A 45 6.78 -8.81 0.48
CA LEU A 45 8.17 -8.36 0.40
C LEU A 45 9.16 -9.49 0.68
N THR A 46 8.82 -10.40 1.60
CA THR A 46 9.66 -11.56 1.92
C THR A 46 9.69 -12.55 0.76
N ARG A 47 8.55 -12.83 0.10
CA ARG A 47 8.48 -13.68 -1.09
C ARG A 47 9.33 -13.12 -2.24
N TRP A 48 9.22 -11.81 -2.47
CA TRP A 48 9.98 -11.12 -3.51
C TRP A 48 11.48 -11.10 -3.24
N THR A 49 11.87 -10.60 -2.07
CA THR A 49 13.29 -10.35 -1.79
C THR A 49 14.05 -11.59 -1.32
N ARG A 50 13.32 -12.62 -0.85
CA ARG A 50 13.83 -13.76 -0.06
C ARG A 50 14.43 -13.35 1.29
N PHE A 51 14.20 -12.11 1.71
CA PHE A 51 14.63 -11.58 3.00
C PHE A 51 13.45 -11.03 3.77
N GLU A 52 13.45 -11.29 5.06
CA GLU A 52 12.38 -10.83 5.94
C GLU A 52 12.53 -9.32 6.18
N SER A 53 11.56 -8.52 5.71
CA SER A 53 11.54 -7.08 5.99
C SER A 53 11.27 -6.86 7.48
N LYS A 54 12.23 -6.28 8.21
CA LYS A 54 12.07 -5.99 9.63
C LYS A 54 11.18 -4.74 9.81
N PRO A 55 10.04 -4.84 10.53
CA PRO A 55 9.24 -3.68 10.86
C PRO A 55 10.05 -2.69 11.69
N SER A 56 9.93 -1.41 11.37
CA SER A 56 10.64 -0.33 12.06
C SER A 56 9.63 0.58 12.76
N LEU A 57 9.53 0.48 14.09
CA LEU A 57 8.74 1.40 14.89
C LEU A 57 9.36 2.80 14.84
N GLN A 58 8.53 3.79 14.55
CA GLN A 58 8.90 5.20 14.50
C GLN A 58 8.50 5.90 15.79
N ILE A 59 9.10 7.06 16.07
CA ILE A 59 8.84 7.83 17.30
C ILE A 59 7.38 8.34 17.41
N ASN A 60 6.70 8.51 16.27
CA ASN A 60 5.30 8.92 16.20
C ASN A 60 4.32 7.73 16.31
N GLY A 61 4.80 6.54 16.65
CA GLY A 61 3.98 5.35 16.83
C GLY A 61 3.67 4.57 15.55
N THR A 62 4.02 5.09 14.37
CA THR A 62 3.82 4.36 13.11
C THR A 62 4.87 3.26 12.94
N VAL A 63 4.53 2.23 12.18
CA VAL A 63 5.48 1.18 11.78
C VAL A 63 5.80 1.33 10.31
N GLN A 64 7.04 1.03 9.92
CA GLN A 64 7.47 1.10 8.53
C GLN A 64 8.05 -0.23 8.05
N LEU A 65 7.70 -0.63 6.82
CA LEU A 65 8.42 -1.65 6.05
C LEU A 65 9.24 -0.97 4.95
N ARG A 66 10.44 -1.49 4.68
CA ARG A 66 11.37 -0.90 3.70
C ARG A 66 11.81 -1.93 2.68
N LEU A 67 11.70 -1.57 1.41
CA LEU A 67 12.22 -2.34 0.28
C LEU A 67 13.35 -1.55 -0.36
N ASN A 68 14.58 -2.04 -0.20
CA ASN A 68 15.80 -1.34 -0.66
C ASN A 68 16.53 -2.13 -1.77
N ARG A 69 15.90 -3.18 -2.31
CA ARG A 69 16.49 -4.03 -3.35
C ARG A 69 16.30 -3.38 -4.70
N ARG A 70 17.41 -3.02 -5.36
CA ARG A 70 17.42 -2.26 -6.61
C ARG A 70 16.49 -2.85 -7.65
N ASP A 71 16.58 -4.15 -7.93
CA ASP A 71 15.75 -4.82 -8.94
C ASP A 71 14.24 -4.62 -8.69
N PHE A 72 13.83 -4.59 -7.43
CA PHE A 72 12.43 -4.37 -7.07
C PHE A 72 12.04 -2.90 -7.09
N VAL A 73 12.94 -1.99 -6.72
CA VAL A 73 12.71 -0.55 -6.86
C VAL A 73 12.58 -0.20 -8.35
N ASP A 74 13.44 -0.75 -9.19
CA ASP A 74 13.40 -0.58 -10.64
C ASP A 74 12.13 -1.22 -11.23
N TYR A 75 11.71 -2.38 -10.73
CA TYR A 75 10.42 -2.99 -11.09
C TYR A 75 9.23 -2.08 -10.75
N LEU A 76 9.13 -1.57 -9.51
CA LEU A 76 8.07 -0.65 -9.10
C LEU A 76 8.09 0.64 -9.92
N SER A 77 9.27 1.17 -10.21
CA SER A 77 9.43 2.32 -11.10
C SER A 77 8.93 2.01 -12.52
N GLY A 78 9.19 0.80 -13.02
CA GLY A 78 8.71 0.32 -14.32
C GLY A 78 7.19 0.13 -14.40
N LEU A 79 6.51 -0.03 -13.26
CA LEU A 79 5.04 -0.01 -13.18
C LEU A 79 4.46 1.42 -13.21
N GLY A 80 5.31 2.45 -13.15
CA GLY A 80 4.90 3.85 -13.12
C GLY A 80 4.80 4.45 -11.73
N VAL A 81 5.34 3.81 -10.68
CA VAL A 81 5.45 4.42 -9.36
C VAL A 81 6.52 5.52 -9.41
N VAL A 82 6.12 6.76 -9.17
CA VAL A 82 7.00 7.93 -9.28
C VAL A 82 7.36 8.53 -7.92
N GLN A 83 8.56 9.09 -7.83
CA GLN A 83 8.97 9.90 -6.69
C GLN A 83 8.28 11.26 -6.77
N LYS A 84 7.15 11.41 -6.08
CA LYS A 84 6.44 12.70 -5.96
C LYS A 84 5.98 12.96 -4.53
N LYS A 85 5.78 14.23 -4.19
CA LYS A 85 5.18 14.63 -2.90
C LYS A 85 3.73 14.13 -2.84
N SER A 86 3.20 13.92 -1.63
CA SER A 86 1.87 13.30 -1.41
C SER A 86 0.75 13.90 -2.27
N ALA A 87 0.72 15.24 -2.42
CA ALA A 87 -0.30 15.94 -3.20
C ALA A 87 -0.21 15.75 -4.73
N GLU A 88 0.86 15.13 -5.23
CA GLU A 88 1.11 14.91 -6.65
C GLU A 88 1.29 13.41 -6.99
N LYS A 89 1.03 12.51 -6.03
CA LYS A 89 1.13 11.08 -6.28
C LYS A 89 0.04 10.67 -7.27
N LEU A 90 0.47 10.03 -8.35
CA LEU A 90 -0.39 9.57 -9.43
C LEU A 90 -0.61 8.06 -9.30
N VAL A 91 -1.74 7.60 -9.83
CA VAL A 91 -1.97 6.17 -10.06
C VAL A 91 -0.89 5.68 -11.05
N PRO A 92 -0.15 4.61 -10.75
CA PRO A 92 0.86 4.07 -11.68
C PRO A 92 0.23 3.66 -13.00
N GLU A 93 0.86 4.00 -14.13
CA GLU A 93 0.31 3.76 -15.46
C GLU A 93 -0.08 2.29 -15.70
N ALA A 94 0.74 1.35 -15.21
CA ALA A 94 0.47 -0.08 -15.38
C ALA A 94 -0.82 -0.55 -14.68
N VAL A 95 -1.29 0.17 -13.65
CA VAL A 95 -2.57 -0.12 -12.95
C VAL A 95 -3.76 0.21 -13.86
N LEU A 96 -3.66 1.24 -14.70
CA LEU A 96 -4.75 1.68 -15.58
C LEU A 96 -5.07 0.64 -16.68
N THR A 97 -4.14 -0.27 -16.94
CA THR A 97 -4.29 -1.38 -17.90
C THR A 97 -4.26 -2.74 -17.23
N ALA A 98 -4.35 -2.81 -15.89
CA ALA A 98 -4.35 -4.07 -15.16
C ALA A 98 -5.71 -4.79 -15.30
N PRO A 99 -5.76 -6.12 -15.07
CA PRO A 99 -7.04 -6.83 -14.92
C PRO A 99 -7.93 -6.19 -13.85
N GLU A 100 -9.24 -6.35 -13.98
CA GLU A 100 -10.22 -5.71 -13.09
C GLU A 100 -9.97 -6.05 -11.62
N GLU A 101 -9.65 -7.30 -11.32
CA GLU A 101 -9.39 -7.78 -9.96
C GLU A 101 -8.17 -7.07 -9.34
N ALA A 102 -7.14 -6.81 -10.15
CA ALA A 102 -5.96 -6.07 -9.72
C ALA A 102 -6.28 -4.58 -9.53
N LEU A 103 -7.09 -3.97 -10.40
CA LEU A 103 -7.54 -2.59 -10.21
C LEU A 103 -8.32 -2.44 -8.90
N VAL A 104 -9.23 -3.38 -8.62
CA VAL A 104 -10.01 -3.43 -7.39
C VAL A 104 -9.10 -3.57 -6.17
N ALA A 105 -8.15 -4.50 -6.20
CA ALA A 105 -7.19 -4.68 -5.11
C ALA A 105 -6.32 -3.45 -4.89
N PHE A 106 -5.89 -2.77 -5.95
CA PHE A 106 -5.18 -1.49 -5.87
C PHE A 106 -6.02 -0.42 -5.19
N LEU A 107 -7.29 -0.25 -5.59
CA LEU A 107 -8.19 0.72 -4.98
C LEU A 107 -8.43 0.42 -3.50
N ARG A 108 -8.65 -0.86 -3.15
CA ARG A 108 -8.76 -1.28 -1.74
C ARG A 108 -7.54 -0.84 -0.94
N GLY A 109 -6.32 -1.17 -1.40
CA GLY A 109 -5.09 -0.79 -0.70
C GLY A 109 -4.87 0.72 -0.61
N LEU A 110 -5.32 1.49 -1.61
CA LEU A 110 -5.24 2.95 -1.60
C LEU A 110 -6.21 3.57 -0.56
N PHE A 111 -7.46 3.09 -0.52
CA PHE A 111 -8.46 3.59 0.42
C PHE A 111 -8.19 3.13 1.85
N ASP A 112 -7.70 1.92 2.05
CA ASP A 112 -7.32 1.42 3.38
C ASP A 112 -6.17 2.26 3.96
N ALA A 113 -5.23 2.72 3.13
CA ALA A 113 -4.12 3.58 3.56
C ALA A 113 -4.56 5.01 3.92
N ASP A 114 -5.57 5.57 3.26
CA ASP A 114 -6.09 6.93 3.52
C ASP A 114 -7.22 6.94 4.57
N GLY A 115 -7.61 5.77 5.06
CA GLY A 115 -8.69 5.53 6.01
C GLY A 115 -8.42 6.06 7.42
N CYS A 116 -8.39 7.38 7.58
CA CYS A 116 -8.36 8.01 8.90
C CYS A 116 -9.72 7.82 9.60
N VAL A 117 -9.82 6.80 10.46
CA VAL A 117 -10.98 6.61 11.34
C VAL A 117 -10.99 7.73 12.38
N VAL A 118 -11.88 8.71 12.20
CA VAL A 118 -12.25 9.66 13.25
C VAL A 118 -13.60 9.24 13.79
N ASN A 119 -13.62 8.70 15.00
CA ASN A 119 -14.85 8.51 15.77
C ASN A 119 -15.31 9.88 16.27
N ASP A 120 -16.19 10.55 15.51
CA ASP A 120 -16.91 11.73 15.96
C ASP A 120 -18.40 11.35 16.17
N PRO A 121 -18.96 11.43 17.39
CA PRO A 121 -20.32 10.95 17.70
C PRO A 121 -21.49 11.66 16.99
N GLY A 122 -21.25 12.50 15.98
CA GLY A 122 -22.28 13.32 15.33
C GLY A 122 -22.17 13.48 13.83
N THR A 123 -21.18 12.87 13.16
CA THR A 123 -21.04 12.97 11.69
C THR A 123 -20.81 11.58 11.13
N ALA A 124 -21.73 11.10 10.28
CA ALA A 124 -21.55 9.86 9.54
C ALA A 124 -20.32 9.99 8.62
N ARG A 125 -19.18 9.50 9.08
CA ARG A 125 -18.01 9.18 8.26
C ARG A 125 -18.15 7.73 7.81
N VAL A 126 -17.82 7.47 6.55
CA VAL A 126 -17.96 6.16 5.90
C VAL A 126 -17.24 5.11 6.73
N SER A 127 -18.03 4.36 7.47
CA SER A 127 -17.62 3.23 8.28
C SER A 127 -17.30 2.06 7.37
N ARG A 128 -16.15 1.44 7.59
CA ARG A 128 -15.68 0.16 7.05
C ARG A 128 -16.86 -0.78 6.72
N HIS A 129 -17.27 -0.79 5.46
CA HIS A 129 -17.97 -1.90 4.83
C HIS A 129 -17.18 -2.23 3.59
N LEU A 130 -16.36 -3.27 3.78
CA LEU A 130 -15.87 -4.19 2.77
C LEU A 130 -16.28 -3.82 1.35
N VAL A 131 -15.31 -3.49 0.51
CA VAL A 131 -15.42 -3.74 -0.92
C VAL A 131 -15.40 -5.27 -1.09
N SER A 132 -16.40 -5.99 -0.58
CA SER A 132 -16.63 -7.42 -0.86
C SER A 132 -17.77 -7.63 -1.86
N ASP A 133 -18.44 -6.55 -2.28
CA ASP A 133 -19.68 -6.65 -3.06
C ASP A 133 -19.49 -6.12 -4.50
N LEU A 134 -18.39 -6.51 -5.15
CA LEU A 134 -18.34 -6.45 -6.61
C LEU A 134 -18.92 -7.76 -7.16
N PRO A 135 -20.05 -7.75 -7.87
CA PRO A 135 -20.56 -8.94 -8.51
C PRO A 135 -19.58 -9.38 -9.60
N VAL A 136 -19.21 -10.67 -9.55
CA VAL A 136 -18.55 -11.40 -10.65
C VAL A 136 -19.47 -11.44 -11.86
#